data_AF-A0A944IHC3-F1
#
_entry.id   AF-A0A944IHC3-F1
#
_cell.length_a   1.000
_cell.length_b   1.000
_cell.length_c   1.000
_cell.angle_alpha   90.00
_cell.angle_beta   90.00
_cell.angle_gamma   90.00
#
_symmetry.space_group_name_H-M   'P 1'
#
loop_
_entity.id
_entity.type
_entity.pdbx_description
1 polymer ?
#
loop_
_entity_poly.entity_id
_entity_poly.type
_entity_poly.pdbx_seq_one_letter_code
_entity_poly.pdbx_strand_id
1 'polypeptide(L)'
;MRLPLTTPRPTGRSRLLLAALVSGAAVVALTGCSGFQDAICGGGEYPVLAVGSTGSACVPDGEEPPKGYARYPEGKVPEQVDDKWDVYWRTHTLDENGTVIDAPDTN
;
A
#
# COMPACT_ATOMS: atom_id res chain seq x y z
N MET A 1 -6.78 42.05 80.80
CA MET A 1 -7.41 40.92 81.54
C MET A 1 -7.59 39.76 80.56
N ARG A 2 -7.37 38.51 81.02
CA ARG A 2 -7.29 37.26 80.24
C ARG A 2 -8.66 36.58 80.06
N LEU A 3 -8.92 36.08 78.82
CA LEU A 3 -9.64 34.85 78.35
C LEU A 3 -11.11 34.57 78.80
N PRO A 4 -11.93 33.71 78.12
CA PRO A 4 -11.53 32.54 77.31
C PRO A 4 -12.33 32.18 76.01
N LEU A 5 -11.65 31.35 75.20
CA LEU A 5 -12.06 30.16 74.41
C LEU A 5 -13.47 30.07 73.80
N THR A 6 -13.54 29.72 72.51
CA THR A 6 -13.99 28.38 72.03
C THR A 6 -14.11 28.39 70.50
N THR A 7 -13.32 27.54 69.83
CA THR A 7 -13.44 27.17 68.41
C THR A 7 -14.70 26.34 68.16
N PRO A 8 -15.31 26.47 66.96
CA PRO A 8 -15.46 25.27 66.14
C PRO A 8 -14.97 25.48 64.70
N ARG A 9 -14.20 24.51 64.21
CA ARG A 9 -13.73 24.39 62.82
C ARG A 9 -14.72 23.52 62.05
N PRO A 10 -15.47 24.02 61.05
CA PRO A 10 -16.19 23.16 60.14
C PRO A 10 -15.25 22.64 59.04
N THR A 11 -15.07 21.34 59.12
CA THR A 11 -14.68 20.37 58.10
C THR A 11 -15.34 20.62 56.74
N GLY A 12 -14.54 20.65 55.68
CA GLY A 12 -15.03 20.69 54.30
C GLY A 12 -13.94 20.24 53.32
N ARG A 13 -13.94 18.94 53.04
CA ARG A 13 -13.05 18.24 52.10
C ARG A 13 -13.16 18.82 50.68
N SER A 14 -12.04 18.73 49.97
CA SER A 14 -11.93 18.59 48.52
C SER A 14 -12.60 19.64 47.63
N ARG A 15 -11.79 20.56 47.12
CA ARG A 15 -11.90 20.98 45.71
C ARG A 15 -10.70 20.45 44.95
N LEU A 16 -10.86 19.22 44.48
CA LEU A 16 -10.14 18.69 43.33
C LEU A 16 -10.34 19.67 42.17
N LEU A 17 -9.28 20.29 41.68
CA LEU A 17 -9.30 20.94 40.39
C LEU A 17 -8.35 20.17 39.46
N LEU A 18 -9.02 19.36 38.64
CA LEU A 18 -8.52 18.59 37.52
C LEU A 18 -7.60 19.44 36.62
N ALA A 19 -6.42 18.91 36.33
CA ALA A 19 -5.71 19.22 35.09
C ALA A 19 -5.65 17.93 34.26
N ALA A 20 -6.78 17.60 33.63
CA ALA A 20 -6.82 16.54 32.63
C ALA A 20 -6.13 17.07 31.36
N LEU A 21 -4.89 16.64 31.12
CA LEU A 21 -4.23 16.84 29.84
C LEU A 21 -5.00 16.04 28.79
N VAL A 22 -5.76 16.74 27.95
CA VAL A 22 -6.42 16.16 26.79
C VAL A 22 -5.34 15.86 25.75
N SER A 23 -4.82 14.63 25.75
CA SER A 23 -4.00 14.13 24.65
C SER A 23 -4.91 13.97 23.43
N GLY A 24 -4.87 14.93 22.52
CA GLY A 24 -5.57 14.84 21.24
C GLY A 24 -5.05 13.64 20.45
N ALA A 25 -5.89 12.61 20.30
CA ALA A 25 -5.62 11.52 19.38
C ALA A 25 -5.73 12.10 17.96
N ALA A 26 -4.59 12.36 17.32
CA ALA A 26 -4.54 12.58 15.89
C ALA A 26 -4.87 11.25 15.20
N VAL A 27 -6.15 10.99 14.95
CA VAL A 27 -6.56 9.91 14.06
C VAL A 27 -6.20 10.37 12.65
N VAL A 28 -4.99 10.03 12.20
CA VAL A 28 -4.66 10.08 10.79
C VAL A 28 -5.54 9.02 10.14
N ALA A 29 -6.67 9.45 9.58
CA ALA A 29 -7.43 8.62 8.67
C ALA A 29 -6.49 8.33 7.49
N LEU A 30 -5.86 7.14 7.51
CA LEU A 30 -5.24 6.57 6.34
C LEU A 30 -6.37 6.30 5.35
N THR A 31 -6.76 7.34 4.61
CA THR A 31 -7.53 7.17 3.39
C THR A 31 -6.61 6.45 2.40
N GLY A 32 -6.51 5.12 2.51
CA GLY A 32 -6.19 4.33 1.33
C GLY A 32 -7.24 4.73 0.29
N CYS A 33 -6.79 5.38 -0.78
CA CYS A 33 -7.66 6.03 -1.75
C CYS A 33 -8.69 5.01 -2.26
N SER A 34 -9.91 5.15 -1.78
CA SER A 34 -11.03 4.29 -2.08
C SER A 34 -11.37 4.39 -3.57
N GLY A 35 -10.93 3.42 -4.38
CA GLY A 35 -11.46 3.17 -5.72
C GLY A 35 -10.52 3.40 -6.91
N PHE A 36 -9.22 3.65 -6.70
CA PHE A 36 -8.24 3.67 -7.80
C PHE A 36 -7.49 2.33 -7.82
N GLN A 37 -7.50 1.65 -8.98
CA GLN A 37 -6.63 0.52 -9.22
C GLN A 37 -5.23 1.06 -9.52
N ASP A 38 -4.21 0.46 -8.89
CA ASP A 38 -2.82 0.86 -9.10
C ASP A 38 -2.37 0.50 -10.52
N ALA A 39 -1.60 1.37 -11.17
CA ALA A 39 -0.96 1.05 -12.44
C ALA A 39 0.15 0.00 -12.24
N ILE A 40 0.39 -0.86 -13.23
CA ILE A 40 1.47 -1.87 -13.16
C ILE A 40 2.84 -1.21 -13.11
N CYS A 41 3.04 -0.14 -13.89
CA CYS A 41 4.27 0.63 -13.95
C CYS A 41 4.01 2.12 -13.71
N GLY A 42 5.07 2.85 -13.35
CA GLY A 42 5.01 4.29 -13.21
C GLY A 42 4.79 5.00 -14.56
N GLY A 43 4.45 6.29 -14.50
CA GLY A 43 4.37 7.09 -15.72
C GLY A 43 5.74 7.23 -16.40
N GLY A 44 5.80 6.96 -17.70
CA GLY A 44 7.04 6.98 -18.49
C GLY A 44 7.76 5.62 -18.54
N GLU A 45 7.12 4.56 -18.04
CA GLU A 45 7.60 3.19 -18.11
C GLU A 45 6.53 2.30 -18.76
N TYR A 46 6.97 1.21 -19.37
CA TYR A 46 6.11 0.16 -19.88
C TYR A 46 6.46 -1.20 -19.25
N PRO A 47 5.47 -2.08 -19.05
CA PRO A 47 5.71 -3.38 -18.45
C PRO A 47 6.32 -4.35 -19.47
N VAL A 48 7.20 -5.22 -18.99
CA VAL A 48 7.78 -6.35 -19.71
C VAL A 48 7.54 -7.65 -18.94
N LEU A 49 7.55 -8.77 -19.67
CA LEU A 49 7.34 -10.11 -19.15
C LEU A 49 8.66 -10.89 -19.19
N ALA A 50 8.98 -11.59 -18.11
CA ALA A 50 10.08 -12.55 -18.08
C ALA A 50 9.74 -13.77 -18.95
N VAL A 51 10.63 -14.10 -19.89
CA VAL A 51 10.45 -15.28 -20.77
C VAL A 51 10.59 -16.55 -19.93
N GLY A 52 9.64 -17.48 -20.06
CA GLY A 52 9.63 -18.76 -19.35
C GLY A 52 9.19 -18.69 -17.88
N SER A 53 8.68 -17.56 -17.39
CA SER A 53 8.12 -17.43 -16.04
C SER A 53 7.03 -16.35 -15.97
N THR A 54 6.35 -16.23 -14.83
CA THR A 54 5.28 -15.23 -14.61
C THR A 54 5.78 -13.87 -14.15
N GLY A 55 7.11 -13.69 -14.04
CA GLY A 55 7.72 -12.44 -13.57
C GLY A 55 7.50 -11.28 -14.54
N SER A 56 7.50 -10.07 -14.02
CA SER A 56 7.40 -8.84 -14.79
C SER A 56 8.36 -7.76 -14.26
N ALA A 57 8.63 -6.76 -15.08
CA ALA A 57 9.42 -5.59 -14.71
C ALA A 57 8.90 -4.34 -15.45
N CYS A 58 9.31 -3.17 -14.99
CA CYS A 58 9.05 -1.89 -15.67
C CYS A 58 10.32 -1.39 -16.34
N VAL A 59 10.18 -0.95 -17.59
CA VAL A 59 11.29 -0.45 -18.41
C VAL A 59 10.95 0.96 -18.87
N PRO A 60 11.88 1.93 -18.82
CA PRO A 60 11.63 3.28 -19.32
C PRO A 60 11.20 3.30 -20.79
N ASP A 61 10.29 4.19 -21.13
CA ASP A 61 9.83 4.36 -22.50
C ASP A 61 11.00 4.63 -23.46
N GLY A 62 10.99 3.94 -24.59
CA GLY A 62 12.04 4.04 -25.61
C GLY A 62 13.28 3.16 -25.37
N GLU A 63 13.41 2.54 -24.20
CA GLU A 63 14.48 1.57 -23.95
C GLU A 63 14.08 0.15 -24.39
N GLU A 64 15.08 -0.69 -24.69
CA GLU A 64 14.87 -2.10 -25.00
C GLU A 64 14.70 -2.93 -23.70
N PRO A 65 13.86 -3.98 -23.72
CA PRO A 65 13.76 -4.89 -22.58
C PRO A 65 15.12 -5.49 -22.21
N PRO A 66 15.42 -5.66 -20.91
CA PRO A 66 16.63 -6.34 -20.47
C PRO A 66 16.63 -7.81 -20.93
N LYS A 67 17.83 -8.41 -21.02
CA LYS A 67 17.98 -9.82 -21.42
C LYS A 67 17.13 -10.73 -20.53
N GLY A 68 16.38 -11.63 -21.16
CA GLY A 68 15.47 -12.56 -20.48
C GLY A 68 14.04 -12.02 -20.29
N TYR A 69 13.80 -10.78 -20.71
CA TYR A 69 12.47 -10.18 -20.76
C TYR A 69 12.05 -9.91 -22.21
N ALA A 70 10.76 -9.88 -22.44
CA ALA A 70 10.14 -9.56 -23.71
C ALA A 70 9.00 -8.55 -23.51
N ARG A 71 8.68 -7.81 -24.58
CA ARG A 71 7.44 -7.02 -24.61
C ARG A 71 6.25 -7.97 -24.64
N TYR A 72 5.17 -7.58 -23.97
CA TYR A 72 3.89 -8.28 -24.09
C TYR A 72 3.40 -8.25 -25.54
N PRO A 73 2.69 -9.30 -26.01
CA PRO A 73 2.00 -9.28 -27.29
C PRO A 73 1.04 -8.09 -27.38
N GLU A 74 0.86 -7.57 -28.59
CA GLU A 74 -0.05 -6.43 -28.84
C GLU A 74 -1.47 -6.74 -28.35
N GLY A 75 -2.07 -5.78 -27.65
CA GLY A 75 -3.40 -5.93 -27.06
C GLY A 75 -3.46 -6.88 -25.85
N LYS A 76 -2.32 -7.39 -25.37
CA LYS A 76 -2.20 -8.25 -24.17
C LYS A 76 -1.29 -7.66 -23.09
N VAL A 77 -1.20 -6.33 -23.04
CA VAL A 77 -0.37 -5.60 -22.09
C VAL A 77 -1.17 -5.33 -20.81
N PRO A 78 -0.67 -5.67 -19.62
CA PRO A 78 -1.31 -5.28 -18.37
C PRO A 78 -1.07 -3.80 -18.09
N GLU A 79 -2.13 -3.07 -17.75
CA GLU A 79 -2.11 -1.63 -17.47
C GLU A 79 -2.29 -1.35 -15.98
N GLN A 80 -3.19 -2.10 -15.33
CA GLN A 80 -3.55 -1.96 -13.92
C GLN A 80 -3.44 -3.28 -13.17
N VAL A 81 -3.11 -3.20 -11.89
CA VAL A 81 -3.13 -4.34 -10.98
C VAL A 81 -4.53 -4.98 -10.99
N ASP A 82 -4.55 -6.30 -11.10
CA ASP A 82 -5.76 -7.13 -11.21
C ASP A 82 -6.62 -6.86 -12.46
N ASP A 83 -6.08 -6.19 -13.49
CA ASP A 83 -6.76 -6.14 -14.77
C ASP A 83 -6.75 -7.52 -15.48
N LYS A 84 -7.49 -7.59 -16.59
CA LYS A 84 -7.62 -8.83 -17.38
C LYS A 84 -6.27 -9.45 -17.72
N TRP A 85 -5.30 -8.63 -18.10
CA TRP A 85 -4.00 -9.11 -18.59
C TRP A 85 -3.06 -9.41 -17.43
N ASP A 86 -3.07 -8.61 -16.36
CA ASP A 86 -2.33 -8.91 -15.13
C ASP A 86 -2.74 -10.28 -14.60
N VAL A 87 -4.05 -10.55 -14.51
CA VAL A 87 -4.57 -11.85 -14.08
C VAL A 87 -4.19 -12.98 -15.05
N TYR A 88 -4.27 -12.75 -16.36
CA TYR A 88 -3.95 -13.76 -17.37
C TYR A 88 -2.48 -14.22 -17.27
N TRP A 89 -1.55 -13.29 -17.09
CA TRP A 89 -0.12 -13.56 -17.05
C TRP A 89 0.37 -14.18 -15.74
N ARG A 90 -0.49 -14.30 -14.72
CA ARG A 90 -0.19 -15.06 -13.49
C ARG A 90 -0.02 -16.56 -13.72
N THR A 91 -0.50 -17.09 -14.85
CA THR A 91 -0.39 -18.52 -15.18
C THR A 91 0.14 -18.76 -16.59
N HIS A 92 0.52 -17.71 -17.32
CA HIS A 92 1.01 -17.80 -18.69
C HIS A 92 2.34 -17.06 -18.82
N THR A 93 3.10 -17.41 -19.84
CA THR A 93 4.35 -16.73 -20.20
C THR A 93 4.62 -16.89 -21.70
N LEU A 94 5.76 -16.39 -22.16
CA LEU A 94 6.29 -16.61 -23.49
C LEU A 94 7.42 -17.65 -23.43
N ASP A 95 7.49 -18.52 -24.43
CA ASP A 95 8.67 -19.35 -24.69
C ASP A 95 9.78 -18.55 -25.39
N GLU A 96 10.93 -19.18 -25.64
CA GLU A 96 12.06 -18.55 -26.34
C GLU A 96 11.73 -18.06 -27.77
N ASN A 97 10.64 -18.55 -28.36
CA ASN A 97 10.19 -18.18 -29.69
C ASN A 97 9.10 -17.07 -29.66
N GLY A 98 8.70 -16.60 -28.47
CA GLY A 98 7.61 -15.63 -28.31
C GLY A 98 6.22 -16.25 -28.43
N THR A 99 6.09 -17.57 -28.29
CA THR A 99 4.80 -18.27 -28.23
C THR A 99 4.26 -18.24 -26.81
N VAL A 100 2.97 -17.95 -26.66
CA VAL A 100 2.31 -18.00 -25.35
C VAL A 100 2.15 -19.45 -24.91
N ILE A 101 2.66 -19.77 -23.72
CA ILE A 101 2.58 -21.08 -23.07
C ILE A 101 2.06 -20.91 -21.64
N ASP A 102 1.63 -22.01 -21.02
CA ASP A 102 1.40 -22.04 -19.58
C ASP A 102 2.74 -21.84 -18.86
N ALA A 103 2.72 -21.06 -17.78
CA ALA A 103 3.90 -20.90 -16.95
C ALA A 103 4.22 -22.23 -16.26
N PRO A 104 5.51 -22.59 -16.11
CA PRO A 104 5.89 -23.79 -15.39
C PRO A 104 5.41 -23.70 -13.94
N ASP A 105 4.76 -24.75 -13.44
CA ASP A 105 4.39 -24.86 -12.04
C ASP A 105 5.67 -24.79 -11.19
N THR A 106 5.84 -23.74 -10.40
CA THR A 106 6.80 -23.73 -9.30
C THR A 106 6.27 -24.63 -8.19
N ASN A 107 6.64 -25.91 -8.23
CA ASN A 107 6.42 -26.90 -7.18
C ASN A 107 7.75 -27.25 -6.50
#